data_AF-A0A8T5KIV9-F1
#
_entry.id   AF-A0A8T5KIV9-F1
#
_cell.length_a   1.000
_cell.length_b   1.000
_cell.length_c   1.000
_cell.angle_alpha   90.00
_cell.angle_beta   90.00
_cell.angle_gamma   90.00
#
_symmetry.space_group_name_H-M   'P 1'
#
loop_
_entity.id
_entity.type
_entity.pdbx_description
1 polymer ?
#
loop_
_entity_poly.entity_id
_entity_poly.type
_entity_poly.pdbx_seq_one_letter_code
_entity_poly.pdbx_strand_id
1 'polypeptide(L)'
;MEPLVQTILQFLITFATYLITMAFAGSFLGRTWMGTVDIFLHKLLKIDVTVGKYVYWKYFCTIADPPKPENLEKPKNLTDQLFCKFLDL
;
A
#
# COMPACT_ATOMS: atom_id res chain seq x y z
N MET A 1 -12.36 7.85 46.10
CA MET A 1 -11.00 7.74 45.54
C MET A 1 -10.97 6.80 44.33
N GLU A 2 -11.69 5.67 44.36
CA GLU A 2 -11.85 4.74 43.23
C GLU A 2 -12.34 5.33 41.89
N PRO A 3 -13.37 6.20 41.82
CA PRO A 3 -13.86 6.68 40.52
C PRO A 3 -12.82 7.57 39.80
N LEU A 4 -12.04 8.34 40.56
CA LEU A 4 -11.00 9.23 40.03
C LEU A 4 -9.87 8.41 39.39
N VAL A 5 -9.47 7.30 40.03
CA VAL A 5 -8.46 6.37 39.49
C VAL A 5 -8.95 5.69 38.22
N GLN A 6 -10.21 5.27 38.17
CA GLN A 6 -10.80 4.68 36.96
C GLN A 6 -10.90 5.66 35.78
N THR A 7 -11.29 6.92 36.05
CA THR A 7 -11.33 7.96 35.02
C THR A 7 -9.94 8.26 34.46
N ILE A 8 -8.90 8.34 35.31
CA ILE A 8 -7.52 8.54 34.86
C ILE A 8 -7.05 7.37 33.99
N LEU A 9 -7.35 6.13 34.39
CA LEU A 9 -6.97 4.93 33.64
C LEU A 9 -7.66 4.89 32.27
N GLN A 10 -8.95 5.20 32.20
CA GLN A 10 -9.67 5.29 30.93
C GLN A 10 -9.07 6.35 30.02
N PHE A 11 -8.72 7.53 30.55
CA PHE A 11 -8.11 8.60 29.79
C PHE A 11 -6.75 8.18 29.20
N LEU A 12 -5.92 7.49 29.99
CA LEU A 12 -4.64 6.93 29.54
C LEU A 12 -4.83 5.88 28.43
N ILE A 13 -5.80 4.99 28.57
CA ILE A 13 -6.10 3.96 27.56
C ILE A 13 -6.60 4.61 26.26
N THR A 14 -7.49 5.60 26.35
CA THR A 14 -7.97 6.35 25.18
C THR A 14 -6.84 7.09 24.49
N PHE A 15 -5.94 7.71 25.25
CA PHE A 15 -4.78 8.40 24.68
C PHE A 15 -3.80 7.44 24.00
N ALA A 16 -3.51 6.30 24.63
CA ALA A 16 -2.64 5.27 24.06
C ALA A 16 -3.23 4.67 22.78
N THR A 17 -4.53 4.35 22.78
CA THR A 17 -5.22 3.83 21.60
C THR A 17 -5.25 4.85 20.47
N TYR A 18 -5.51 6.13 20.75
CA TYR A 18 -5.43 7.20 19.76
C TYR A 18 -4.05 7.31 19.10
N LEU A 19 -2.97 7.27 19.88
CA LEU A 19 -1.60 7.32 19.35
C LEU A 19 -1.28 6.11 18.48
N ILE A 20 -1.70 4.91 18.89
CA ILE A 20 -1.52 3.69 18.10
C ILE A 20 -2.27 3.81 16.77
N THR A 21 -3.53 4.23 16.78
CA THR A 21 -4.32 4.41 15.56
C THR A 21 -3.69 5.42 14.62
N MET A 22 -3.17 6.54 15.13
CA MET A 22 -2.48 7.55 14.32
C MET A 22 -1.17 7.02 13.70
N ALA A 23 -0.39 6.25 14.46
CA ALA A 23 0.82 5.62 13.95
C ALA A 23 0.52 4.61 12.83
N PHE A 24 -0.52 3.80 13.00
CA PHE A 24 -1.00 2.89 11.95
C PHE A 24 -1.50 3.64 10.72
N ALA A 25 -2.36 4.65 10.89
CA ALA A 25 -2.89 5.46 9.79
C ALA A 25 -1.77 6.13 8.99
N GLY A 26 -0.79 6.72 9.67
CA GLY A 26 0.39 7.31 9.04
C GLY A 26 1.23 6.30 8.25
N SER A 27 1.34 5.07 8.73
CA SER A 27 2.08 4.00 8.05
C SER A 27 1.39 3.50 6.78
N PHE A 28 0.05 3.50 6.74
CA PHE A 28 -0.71 3.20 5.52
C PHE A 28 -0.67 4.37 4.53
N LEU A 29 -0.95 5.60 4.99
CA LEU A 29 -0.90 6.81 4.17
C LEU A 29 0.50 7.03 3.57
N GLY A 30 1.55 6.80 4.36
CA GLY A 30 2.93 6.92 3.91
C GLY A 30 3.28 5.91 2.81
N ARG A 31 2.80 4.66 2.91
CA ARG A 31 3.01 3.63 1.87
C ARG A 31 2.28 3.97 0.57
N THR A 32 1.05 4.46 0.65
CA THR A 32 0.29 4.90 -0.53
C THR A 32 0.91 6.14 -1.17
N TRP A 33 1.37 7.10 -0.38
CA TRP A 33 2.07 8.29 -0.87
C TRP A 33 3.38 7.93 -1.56
N MET A 34 4.20 7.07 -0.94
CA MET A 34 5.47 6.62 -1.50
C MET A 34 5.27 5.91 -2.84
N GLY A 35 4.29 5.02 -2.95
CA GLY A 35 3.96 4.37 -4.22
C GLY A 35 3.44 5.35 -5.28
N THR A 36 2.69 6.39 -4.88
CA THR A 36 2.18 7.42 -5.81
C THR A 36 3.32 8.26 -6.39
N VAL A 37 4.26 8.67 -5.54
CA VAL A 37 5.47 9.40 -5.96
C VAL A 37 6.34 8.54 -6.86
N ASP A 38 6.50 7.25 -6.55
CA ASP A 38 7.28 6.32 -7.36
C ASP A 38 6.65 6.13 -8.75
N ILE A 39 5.32 5.96 -8.84
CA ILE A 39 4.59 5.92 -10.13
C ILE A 39 4.76 7.24 -10.89
N PHE A 40 4.67 8.38 -10.22
CA PHE A 40 4.85 9.69 -10.85
C PHE A 40 6.26 9.83 -11.43
N LEU A 41 7.28 9.46 -10.68
CA LEU A 41 8.67 9.50 -11.12
C LEU A 41 8.91 8.53 -12.28
N HIS A 42 8.29 7.35 -12.23
CA HIS A 42 8.37 6.35 -13.28
C HIS A 42 7.75 6.85 -14.60
N LYS A 43 6.61 7.54 -14.54
CA LYS A 43 5.99 8.20 -15.70
C LYS A 43 6.88 9.32 -16.25
N LEU A 44 7.53 10.09 -15.38
CA LEU A 44 8.41 11.19 -15.77
C LEU A 44 9.70 10.70 -16.43
N LEU A 45 10.29 9.64 -15.89
CA LEU A 45 11.56 9.07 -16.36
C LEU A 45 11.40 8.04 -17.49
N LYS A 46 10.16 7.67 -17.87
CA LYS A 46 9.84 6.66 -18.89
C LYS A 46 10.62 5.35 -18.70
N ILE A 47 10.82 4.92 -17.46
CA ILE A 47 11.49 3.67 -17.14
C ILE A 47 10.52 2.52 -17.44
N ASP A 48 11.01 1.32 -17.78
CA ASP A 48 10.14 0.16 -17.96
C ASP A 48 9.57 -0.33 -16.64
N VAL A 49 8.26 -0.55 -16.60
CA VAL A 49 7.60 -1.19 -15.44
C VAL A 49 7.94 -2.67 -15.48
N THR A 50 8.47 -3.20 -14.38
CA THR A 50 8.61 -4.65 -14.19
C THR A 50 7.43 -5.21 -13.42
N VAL A 51 7.12 -6.49 -13.61
CA VAL A 51 6.03 -7.20 -12.90
C VAL A 51 6.17 -7.08 -11.39
N GLY A 52 7.41 -7.14 -10.87
CA GLY A 52 7.68 -6.95 -9.44
C GLY A 52 7.28 -5.56 -8.91
N LYS A 53 7.59 -4.49 -9.66
CA LYS A 53 7.16 -3.12 -9.31
C LYS A 53 5.63 -2.99 -9.34
N TYR A 54 4.99 -3.61 -10.32
CA TYR A 54 3.53 -3.62 -10.40
C TYR A 54 2.86 -4.29 -9.19
N VAL A 55 3.35 -5.47 -8.79
CA VAL A 55 2.86 -6.18 -7.60
C VAL A 55 3.12 -5.37 -6.33
N TYR A 56 4.29 -4.73 -6.23
CA TYR A 56 4.60 -3.83 -5.12
C TYR A 56 3.60 -2.68 -5.03
N TRP A 57 3.28 -2.00 -6.13
CA TRP A 57 2.32 -0.91 -6.11
C TRP A 57 0.88 -1.38 -5.84
N LYS A 58 0.44 -2.49 -6.45
CA LYS A 58 -0.94 -3.01 -6.29
C LYS A 58 -1.20 -3.55 -4.89
N TYR A 59 -0.28 -4.38 -4.36
CA TYR A 59 -0.52 -5.10 -3.09
C TYR A 59 0.14 -4.43 -1.89
N PHE A 60 1.34 -3.85 -2.02
CA PHE A 60 2.07 -3.29 -0.88
C PHE A 60 1.74 -1.81 -0.64
N CYS A 61 1.61 -1.02 -1.71
CA CYS A 61 1.20 0.39 -1.63
C CYS A 61 -0.32 0.59 -1.77
N THR A 62 -1.06 -0.49 -2.07
CA THR A 62 -2.52 -0.50 -2.18
C THR A 62 -3.05 0.51 -3.20
N ILE A 63 -2.34 0.68 -4.31
CA ILE A 63 -2.73 1.59 -5.39
C ILE A 63 -3.73 0.89 -6.30
N ALA A 64 -4.87 1.54 -6.55
CA ALA A 64 -5.99 0.96 -7.29
C ALA A 64 -5.65 0.66 -8.76
N ASP A 65 -5.04 1.61 -9.47
CA ASP A 65 -4.64 1.46 -10.89
C ASP A 65 -3.16 1.82 -11.10
N PRO A 66 -2.22 0.93 -10.75
CA PRO A 66 -0.82 1.10 -11.08
C PRO A 66 -0.58 0.85 -12.59
N PRO A 67 0.40 1.52 -13.22
CA PRO A 67 0.70 1.31 -14.63
C PRO A 67 1.11 -0.15 -14.87
N LYS A 68 0.44 -0.83 -15.80
CA LYS A 68 0.71 -2.24 -16.12
C LYS A 68 1.97 -2.35 -16.99
N PRO A 69 2.85 -3.34 -16.74
CA PRO A 69 3.97 -3.61 -17.62
C PRO A 69 3.50 -4.23 -18.94
N GLU A 70 4.24 -3.98 -20.02
CA GLU A 70 3.86 -4.40 -21.38
C GLU A 70 3.66 -5.93 -21.50
N ASN A 71 4.42 -6.70 -20.73
CA ASN A 71 4.29 -8.17 -20.65
C ASN A 71 2.98 -8.64 -20.01
N LEU A 72 2.36 -7.83 -19.13
CA LEU A 72 1.04 -8.13 -18.56
C LEU A 72 -0.11 -7.58 -19.42
N GLU A 73 0.11 -6.50 -20.16
CA GLU A 73 -0.90 -5.98 -21.12
C GLU A 73 -1.04 -6.87 -22.36
N LYS A 74 0.06 -7.48 -22.82
CA LYS A 74 0.08 -8.41 -23.95
C LYS A 74 0.88 -9.67 -23.58
N PRO A 75 0.29 -10.62 -22.84
CA PRO A 75 1.00 -11.82 -22.39
C PRO A 75 1.40 -12.69 -23.59
N LYS A 76 2.68 -12.66 -23.95
CA LYS A 76 3.25 -13.42 -25.07
C LYS A 76 3.66 -14.84 -24.67
N ASN A 77 4.05 -15.05 -23.41
CA ASN A 77 4.53 -16.33 -22.90
C ASN A 77 3.53 -17.00 -21.95
N LEU A 78 3.60 -18.33 -21.84
CA LEU A 78 2.77 -19.13 -20.93
C LEU A 78 2.93 -18.72 -19.46
N THR A 79 4.14 -18.33 -19.07
CA THR A 79 4.44 -17.83 -17.72
C THR A 79 3.70 -16.52 -17.43
N ASP A 80 3.64 -15.61 -18.40
CA ASP A 80 2.93 -14.32 -18.26
C ASP A 80 1.41 -14.55 -18.20
N GLN A 81 0.88 -15.48 -18.99
CA GLN A 81 -0.54 -15.88 -18.94
C GLN A 81 -0.93 -16.50 -17.59
N LEU A 82 -0.07 -17.38 -17.04
CA LEU A 82 -0.27 -17.94 -15.71
C LEU A 82 -0.21 -16.84 -14.65
N PHE A 83 0.73 -15.90 -14.76
CA PHE A 83 0.85 -14.76 -13.84
C PHE A 83 -0.39 -13.86 -13.87
N CYS A 84 -0.92 -13.53 -15.05
CA CYS A 84 -2.19 -12.79 -15.17
C CYS A 84 -3.35 -13.55 -14.52
N LYS A 85 -3.43 -14.86 -14.74
CA LYS A 85 -4.48 -15.72 -14.19
C LYS A 85 -4.40 -15.88 -12.67
N PHE A 86 -3.20 -15.97 -12.09
CA PHE A 86 -3.01 -16.05 -10.63
C PHE A 86 -3.28 -14.73 -9.92
N LEU A 87 -3.10 -13.59 -10.61
CA LEU A 87 -3.27 -12.26 -10.05
C LEU A 87 -4.64 -11.63 -10.36
N ASP A 88 -5.57 -12.40 -10.97
CA ASP A 88 -6.89 -11.95 -11.46
C ASP A 88 -6.77 -10.62 -12.24
N LEU A 89 -5.87 -10.59 -13.23
CA LEU A 89 -5.46 -9.38 -13.96
C LEU A 89 -5.98 -9.26 -15.39
#